data_AF-A0A1H8LYI4-F1
#
_entry.id   AF-A0A1H8LYI4-F1
#
_cell.length_a   1.000
_cell.length_b   1.000
_cell.length_c   1.000
_cell.angle_alpha   90.00
_cell.angle_beta   90.00
_cell.angle_gamma   90.00
#
_symmetry.space_group_name_H-M   'P 1'
#
loop_
_entity.id
_entity.type
_entity.pdbx_description
1 polymer ?
#
loop_
_entity_poly.entity_id
_entity_poly.type
_entity_poly.pdbx_seq_one_letter_code
_entity_poly.pdbx_strand_id
1 'polypeptide(L)'
;MCVVCGGNDLLLPGFSPAVLETELDLLFSALSGPGTTLFTYGLADVARAVPALRGGPLDAGVAVLNEVTRTAAARHGALVVEMHGHPATGHRDLYSADLIHFSARGHAVAAAVTLRTLSARVRGAGRPA
;
A
#
# COMPACT_ATOMS: atom_id res chain seq x y z
N MET A 1 -6.55 8.59 -9.87
CA MET A 1 -5.08 8.68 -9.82
C MET A 1 -4.54 7.60 -8.90
N CYS A 2 -3.51 6.87 -9.33
CA CYS A 2 -2.86 5.84 -8.50
C CYS A 2 -1.41 6.26 -8.23
N VAL A 3 -1.00 6.22 -6.97
CA VAL A 3 0.39 6.42 -6.55
C VAL A 3 0.88 5.13 -5.91
N VAL A 4 2.00 4.59 -6.40
CA VAL A 4 2.61 3.36 -5.86
C VAL A 4 4.10 3.62 -5.67
N CYS A 5 4.53 3.75 -4.42
CA CYS A 5 5.92 4.07 -4.05
C CYS A 5 6.22 3.55 -2.64
N GLY A 6 7.43 3.80 -2.12
CA GLY A 6 7.84 3.44 -0.76
C GLY A 6 8.52 2.07 -0.65
N GLY A 7 8.09 1.06 -1.42
CA GLY A 7 8.60 -0.31 -1.28
C GLY A 7 10.13 -0.43 -1.43
N ASN A 8 10.71 0.33 -2.36
CA ASN A 8 12.15 0.34 -2.59
C ASN A 8 12.92 1.12 -1.51
N ASP A 9 12.28 2.09 -0.86
CA ASP A 9 12.86 2.89 0.21
C ASP A 9 13.31 2.02 1.38
N LEU A 10 12.61 0.89 1.64
CA LEU A 10 13.00 -0.11 2.63
C LEU A 10 14.26 -0.91 2.27
N LEU A 11 14.62 -0.95 0.98
CA LEU A 11 15.79 -1.67 0.47
C LEU A 11 17.02 -0.77 0.40
N LEU A 12 16.84 0.55 0.50
CA LEU A 12 17.92 1.52 0.43
C LEU A 12 18.49 1.81 1.83
N PRO A 13 19.82 2.01 1.95
CA PRO A 13 20.40 2.52 3.18
C PRO A 13 19.79 3.87 3.55
N GLY A 14 19.46 4.05 4.84
CA GLY A 14 18.99 5.34 5.36
C GLY A 14 17.49 5.59 5.22
N PHE A 15 16.66 4.54 5.11
CA PHE A 15 15.21 4.67 5.23
C PHE A 15 14.82 5.57 6.41
N SER A 16 14.08 6.63 6.13
CA SER A 16 13.62 7.60 7.13
C SER A 16 12.10 7.76 7.01
N PRO A 17 11.33 7.36 8.04
CA PRO A 17 9.88 7.53 8.04
C PRO A 17 9.45 8.99 7.86
N ALA A 18 10.22 9.94 8.40
CA ALA A 18 9.92 11.37 8.27
C ALA A 18 10.13 11.89 6.84
N VAL A 19 11.16 11.39 6.14
CA VAL A 19 11.37 11.72 4.72
C VAL A 19 10.26 11.11 3.88
N LEU A 20 9.94 9.83 4.09
CA LEU A 20 8.83 9.15 3.42
C LEU A 20 7.52 9.93 3.59
N GLU A 21 7.19 10.34 4.82
CA GLU A 21 5.98 11.11 5.10
C GLU A 21 5.94 12.42 4.32
N THR A 22 7.04 13.17 4.33
CA THR A 22 7.17 14.45 3.61
C THR A 22 6.99 14.26 2.10
N GLU A 23 7.63 13.25 1.51
CA GLU A 23 7.53 12.97 0.07
C GLU A 23 6.13 12.49 -0.32
N LEU A 24 5.50 11.63 0.49
CA LEU A 24 4.11 11.21 0.27
C LEU A 24 3.15 12.38 0.35
N ASP A 25 3.34 13.31 1.28
CA ASP A 25 2.53 14.52 1.37
C ASP A 25 2.63 15.41 0.14
N LEU A 26 3.86 15.62 -0.37
CA LEU A 26 4.09 16.38 -1.58
C LEU A 26 3.39 15.72 -2.78
N LEU A 27 3.57 14.40 -2.94
CA LEU A 27 2.95 13.63 -4.01
C LEU A 27 1.43 13.66 -3.93
N PHE A 28 0.84 13.38 -2.77
CA PHE A 28 -0.60 13.33 -2.61
C PHE A 28 -1.22 14.72 -2.76
N SER A 29 -0.62 15.76 -2.20
CA SER A 29 -1.07 17.14 -2.38
C SER A 29 -1.10 17.53 -3.86
N ALA A 30 0.02 17.32 -4.58
CA ALA A 30 0.15 17.72 -5.98
C ALA A 30 -0.77 16.96 -6.94
N LEU A 31 -1.13 15.72 -6.59
CA LEU A 31 -1.95 14.84 -7.42
C LEU A 31 -3.42 14.80 -7.00
N SER A 32 -3.75 15.41 -5.85
CA SER A 32 -5.12 15.61 -5.40
C SER A 32 -5.76 16.81 -6.10
N GLY A 33 -7.09 16.80 -6.22
CA GLY A 33 -7.82 17.92 -6.81
C GLY A 33 -9.29 17.60 -7.09
N PRO A 34 -10.09 18.62 -7.44
CA PRO A 34 -11.52 18.43 -7.75
C PRO A 34 -11.73 17.37 -8.83
N GLY A 35 -12.66 16.44 -8.58
CA GLY A 35 -12.97 15.35 -9.51
C GLY A 35 -11.99 14.18 -9.52
N THR A 36 -10.86 14.27 -8.80
CA THR A 36 -9.87 13.19 -8.74
C THR A 36 -10.09 12.31 -7.52
N THR A 37 -10.26 11.01 -7.73
CA THR A 37 -10.08 10.00 -6.67
C THR A 37 -8.64 9.52 -6.69
N LEU A 38 -7.89 9.81 -5.62
CA LEU A 38 -6.54 9.31 -5.42
C LEU A 38 -6.57 8.03 -4.58
N PHE A 39 -5.76 7.04 -4.95
CA PHE A 39 -5.52 5.87 -4.12
C PHE A 39 -4.07 5.41 -4.19
N THR A 40 -3.63 4.74 -3.13
CA THR A 40 -2.30 4.14 -2.95
C THR A 40 -2.44 2.71 -2.41
N TYR A 41 -1.32 2.01 -2.20
CA TYR A 41 -1.28 0.66 -1.64
C TYR A 41 -0.51 0.63 -0.34
N GLY A 42 -1.01 -0.15 0.62
CA GLY A 42 -0.17 -0.68 1.69
C GLY A 42 0.60 -1.90 1.18
N LEU A 43 1.85 -2.06 1.60
CA LEU A 43 2.66 -3.23 1.31
C LEU A 43 2.10 -4.48 1.98
N ALA A 44 2.18 -5.61 1.26
CA ALA A 44 1.80 -6.91 1.76
C ALA A 44 2.74 -7.40 2.88
N ASP A 45 2.21 -8.22 3.78
CA ASP A 45 3.00 -8.92 4.77
C ASP A 45 3.70 -10.14 4.11
N VAL A 46 4.88 -9.90 3.54
CA VAL A 46 5.72 -10.94 2.92
C VAL A 46 6.23 -11.97 3.93
N ALA A 47 6.39 -11.58 5.20
CA ALA A 47 6.89 -12.47 6.24
C ALA A 47 5.89 -13.60 6.58
N ARG A 48 4.61 -13.45 6.21
CA ARG A 48 3.62 -14.54 6.24
C ARG A 48 3.90 -15.64 5.22
N ALA A 49 4.36 -15.31 4.02
CA ALA A 49 4.73 -16.30 3.00
C ALA A 49 6.19 -16.77 3.12
N VAL A 50 7.06 -15.94 3.71
CA VAL A 50 8.49 -16.22 3.89
C VAL A 50 8.87 -16.08 5.37
N PRO A 51 8.67 -17.13 6.20
CA PRO A 51 8.87 -17.05 7.64
C PRO A 51 10.27 -16.59 8.08
N ALA A 52 11.29 -16.80 7.26
CA ALA A 52 12.67 -16.35 7.53
C ALA A 52 12.82 -14.82 7.60
N LEU A 53 11.86 -14.05 7.06
CA LEU A 53 11.87 -12.59 7.10
C LEU A 53 11.21 -12.02 8.38
N ARG A 54 10.52 -12.85 9.17
CA ARG A 54 9.77 -12.42 10.37
C ARG A 54 10.70 -11.80 11.40
N GLY A 55 10.29 -10.66 11.94
CA GLY A 55 11.05 -9.91 12.94
C GLY A 55 12.35 -9.27 12.41
N GLY A 56 12.62 -9.38 11.10
CA GLY A 56 13.75 -8.73 10.45
C GLY A 56 13.49 -7.25 10.14
N PRO A 57 14.53 -6.51 9.69
CA PRO A 57 14.40 -5.09 9.34
C PRO A 57 13.34 -4.80 8.28
N LEU A 58 13.18 -5.71 7.30
CA LEU A 58 12.17 -5.58 6.27
C LEU A 58 10.75 -5.67 6.84
N ASP A 59 10.48 -6.62 7.73
CA ASP A 59 9.18 -6.83 8.36
C ASP A 59 8.78 -5.62 9.22
N ALA A 60 9.70 -5.13 10.06
CA ALA A 60 9.50 -3.91 10.84
C ALA A 60 9.32 -2.67 9.94
N GLY A 61 10.13 -2.55 8.88
CA GLY A 61 10.06 -1.45 7.92
C GLY A 61 8.73 -1.40 7.17
N VAL A 62 8.19 -2.55 6.76
CA VAL A 62 6.87 -2.65 6.12
C VAL A 62 5.77 -2.13 7.03
N ALA A 63 5.78 -2.48 8.31
CA ALA A 63 4.80 -1.99 9.27
C ALA A 63 4.84 -0.46 9.41
N VAL A 64 6.06 0.10 9.54
CA VAL A 64 6.27 1.55 9.65
C VAL A 64 5.85 2.28 8.38
N LEU A 65 6.28 1.81 7.21
CA LEU A 65 5.93 2.41 5.92
C LEU A 65 4.41 2.42 5.70
N ASN A 66 3.74 1.32 6.02
CA ASN A 66 2.29 1.23 5.87
C ASN A 66 1.58 2.25 6.76
N GLU A 67 2.04 2.46 7.99
CA GLU A 67 1.44 3.43 8.90
C GLU A 67 1.66 4.88 8.46
N VAL A 68 2.87 5.21 8.02
CA VAL A 68 3.17 6.51 7.41
C VAL A 68 2.30 6.74 6.18
N THR A 69 2.15 5.73 5.33
CA THR A 69 1.32 5.79 4.12
C THR A 69 -0.14 6.06 4.45
N ARG A 70 -0.71 5.37 5.45
CA ARG A 70 -2.08 5.63 5.92
C ARG A 70 -2.24 7.04 6.45
N THR A 71 -1.29 7.49 7.25
CA THR A 71 -1.31 8.82 7.88
C THR A 71 -1.29 9.93 6.83
N ALA A 72 -0.38 9.86 5.86
CA ALA A 72 -0.34 10.80 4.73
C ALA A 72 -1.61 10.69 3.88
N ALA A 73 -2.05 9.48 3.54
CA ALA A 73 -3.24 9.28 2.72
C ALA A 73 -4.51 9.90 3.33
N ALA A 74 -4.69 9.72 4.65
CA ALA A 74 -5.82 10.29 5.38
C ALA A 74 -5.86 11.82 5.30
N ARG A 75 -4.70 12.49 5.35
CA ARG A 75 -4.61 13.96 5.29
C ARG A 75 -5.04 14.54 3.94
N HIS A 76 -4.85 13.79 2.86
CA HIS A 76 -5.20 14.22 1.49
C HIS A 76 -6.48 13.55 0.95
N GLY A 77 -7.21 12.81 1.79
CA GLY A 77 -8.41 12.08 1.38
C GLY A 77 -8.16 10.96 0.36
N ALA A 78 -6.91 10.47 0.30
CA ALA A 78 -6.51 9.36 -0.55
C ALA A 78 -6.97 8.02 0.05
N LEU A 79 -7.39 7.10 -0.81
CA LEU A 79 -7.75 5.74 -0.38
C LEU A 79 -6.50 4.87 -0.27
N VAL A 80 -6.45 4.00 0.73
CA VAL A 80 -5.41 2.97 0.83
C VAL A 80 -5.98 1.61 0.45
N VAL A 81 -5.37 0.95 -0.52
CA VAL A 81 -5.63 -0.46 -0.85
C VAL A 81 -4.83 -1.31 0.13
N GLU A 82 -5.52 -1.81 1.15
CA GLU A 82 -4.91 -2.57 2.25
C GLU A 82 -4.62 -4.02 1.83
N MET A 83 -3.33 -4.36 1.72
CA MET A 83 -2.86 -5.72 1.43
C MET A 83 -2.24 -6.42 2.64
N HIS A 84 -1.69 -5.68 3.61
CA HIS A 84 -0.88 -6.24 4.70
C HIS A 84 -1.58 -7.39 5.45
N GLY A 85 -2.82 -7.16 5.91
CA GLY A 85 -3.62 -8.17 6.61
C GLY A 85 -4.37 -9.16 5.71
N HIS A 86 -4.32 -9.01 4.38
CA HIS A 86 -5.11 -9.85 3.47
C HIS A 86 -4.69 -11.32 3.59
N PRO A 87 -5.60 -12.29 3.75
CA PRO A 87 -5.23 -13.70 3.97
C PRO A 87 -4.28 -14.28 2.92
N ALA A 88 -4.42 -13.80 1.69
CA ALA A 88 -3.60 -14.27 0.58
C ALA A 88 -2.10 -13.98 0.71
N THR A 89 -1.67 -13.03 1.56
CA THR A 89 -0.25 -12.70 1.79
C THR A 89 0.54 -13.85 2.41
N GLY A 90 -0.15 -14.86 2.99
CA GLY A 90 0.50 -16.09 3.45
C GLY A 90 0.82 -17.09 2.33
N HIS A 91 0.31 -16.92 1.12
CA HIS A 91 0.55 -17.88 0.04
C HIS A 91 1.78 -17.50 -0.78
N ARG A 92 2.73 -18.43 -0.90
CA ARG A 92 3.97 -18.19 -1.64
C ARG A 92 3.73 -17.91 -3.14
N ASP A 93 2.67 -18.45 -3.73
CA ASP A 93 2.29 -18.20 -5.13
C ASP A 93 1.66 -16.80 -5.35
N LEU A 94 1.41 -16.02 -4.29
CA LEU A 94 1.07 -14.61 -4.40
C LEU A 94 2.27 -13.78 -4.90
N TYR A 95 3.48 -14.25 -4.63
CA TYR A 95 4.72 -13.55 -4.93
C TYR A 95 5.42 -14.15 -6.16
N SER A 96 6.21 -13.32 -6.83
CA SER A 96 7.07 -13.71 -7.93
C SER A 96 8.27 -14.54 -7.41
N ALA A 97 9.14 -14.97 -8.31
CA ALA A 97 10.33 -15.76 -7.94
C ALA A 97 11.26 -15.04 -6.94
N ASP A 98 11.25 -13.70 -6.94
CA ASP A 98 12.06 -12.89 -6.02
C ASP A 98 11.48 -12.75 -4.61
N LEU A 99 10.25 -13.23 -4.39
CA LEU A 99 9.53 -13.14 -3.12
C LEU A 99 9.30 -11.71 -2.61
N ILE A 100 9.46 -10.70 -3.46
CA ILE A 100 9.24 -9.28 -3.13
C ILE A 100 8.03 -8.77 -3.92
N HIS A 101 8.05 -8.98 -5.23
CA HIS A 101 7.00 -8.53 -6.13
C HIS A 101 5.85 -9.53 -6.18
N PHE A 102 4.66 -9.05 -6.55
CA PHE A 102 3.54 -9.94 -6.80
C PHE A 102 3.72 -10.74 -8.09
N SER A 103 3.23 -11.98 -8.08
CA SER A 103 3.03 -12.77 -9.30
C SER A 103 1.84 -12.24 -10.10
N ALA A 104 1.56 -12.80 -11.28
CA ALA A 104 0.32 -12.51 -12.01
C ALA A 104 -0.93 -12.76 -11.15
N ARG A 105 -0.93 -13.83 -10.34
CA ARG A 105 -1.98 -14.10 -9.35
C ARG A 105 -2.03 -13.01 -8.29
N GLY A 106 -0.89 -12.58 -7.75
CA GLY A 106 -0.83 -11.50 -6.76
C GLY A 106 -1.41 -10.19 -7.28
N HIS A 107 -1.07 -9.81 -8.51
CA HIS A 107 -1.66 -8.64 -9.16
C HIS A 107 -3.17 -8.78 -9.38
N ALA A 108 -3.67 -9.97 -9.73
CA ALA A 108 -5.11 -10.21 -9.83
C ALA A 108 -5.84 -10.03 -8.48
N VAL A 109 -5.24 -10.50 -7.38
CA VAL A 109 -5.78 -10.28 -6.02
C VAL A 109 -5.76 -8.79 -5.69
N ALA A 110 -4.65 -8.10 -5.91
CA ALA A 110 -4.52 -6.66 -5.65
C ALA A 110 -5.57 -5.87 -6.44
N ALA A 111 -5.75 -6.17 -7.73
CA ALA A 111 -6.78 -5.54 -8.57
C ALA A 111 -8.19 -5.76 -8.00
N ALA A 112 -8.50 -6.96 -7.52
CA ALA A 112 -9.80 -7.24 -6.90
C ALA A 112 -10.02 -6.44 -5.60
N VAL A 113 -8.98 -6.28 -4.78
CA VAL A 113 -9.05 -5.42 -3.57
C VAL A 113 -9.24 -3.96 -3.97
N THR A 114 -8.47 -3.46 -4.95
CA THR A 114 -8.60 -2.11 -5.50
C THR A 114 -10.02 -1.82 -5.97
N LEU A 115 -10.62 -2.73 -6.76
CA LEU A 115 -11.99 -2.58 -7.23
C LEU A 115 -12.99 -2.51 -6.07
N ARG A 116 -12.81 -3.31 -5.01
CA ARG A 116 -13.66 -3.25 -3.81
C ARG A 116 -13.52 -1.90 -3.09
N THR A 117 -12.29 -1.42 -2.91
CA THR A 117 -12.01 -0.13 -2.26
C THR A 117 -12.64 1.03 -3.03
N LEU A 118 -12.46 1.08 -4.35
CA LEU A 118 -13.04 2.12 -5.20
C LEU A 118 -14.58 2.03 -5.23
N SER A 119 -15.14 0.82 -5.31
CA SER A 119 -16.59 0.61 -5.28
C SER A 119 -17.21 1.10 -3.97
N ALA A 120 -16.56 0.87 -2.82
CA ALA A 120 -17.00 1.37 -1.53
C ALA A 120 -17.02 2.91 -1.49
N ARG A 121 -15.99 3.57 -2.04
CA ARG A 121 -15.92 5.03 -2.14
C ARG A 121 -17.05 5.60 -3.01
N VAL A 122 -17.35 4.97 -4.14
CA VAL A 122 -18.44 5.41 -5.03
C VAL A 122 -19.80 5.26 -4.35
N ARG A 123 -20.05 4.14 -3.69
CA ARG A 123 -21.31 3.90 -2.95
C ARG A 123 -21.48 4.86 -1.76
N GLY A 124 -20.39 5.17 -1.05
CA GLY A 124 -20.40 6.14 0.04
C GLY A 124 -20.65 7.58 -0.42
N ALA A 125 -20.20 7.93 -1.63
CA ALA A 125 -20.43 9.26 -2.23
C ALA A 125 -21.89 9.50 -2.66
N GLY A 126 -22.64 8.42 -2.92
CA GLY A 126 -23.99 8.46 -3.47
C GLY A 126 -25.12 8.52 -2.44
N ARG A 127 -24.84 8.58 -1.13
CA ARG A 127 -25.88 8.83 -0.11
C ARG A 127 -26.03 10.34 0.08
N PRO A 128 -27.14 10.96 -0.34
CA PRO A 128 -27.48 12.29 0.15
C PRO A 128 -27.71 12.22 1.66
N ALA A 129 -27.31 13.29 2.36
CA ALA A 129 -27.55 13.50 3.79
C ALA A 129 -29.05 13.70 4.08
#